data_AF-A0A6P1CR37-F1
#
_entry.id   AF-A0A6P1CR37-F1
#
_cell.length_a   1.000
_cell.length_b   1.000
_cell.length_c   1.000
_cell.angle_alpha   90.00
_cell.angle_beta   90.00
_cell.angle_gamma   90.00
#
_symmetry.space_group_name_H-M   'P 1'
#
loop_
_entity.id
_entity.type
_entity.pdbx_description
1 polymer ?
#
loop_
_entity_poly.entity_id
_entity_poly.type
_entity_poly.pdbx_seq_one_letter_code
_entity_poly.pdbx_strand_id
1 'polypeptide(L)'
;MNPFGRLVNLSHVHDPASTPVYPGDPAFEIDTVATIAEDGYYLRYVRQGEHTGTHWGAPIHFDPAGRAADELDLEDLLLPAVTIDVRAECARDRDHAITAADLRQWERRHGRIPEGAAVIAWTGWDAKWGTPDFLGAGAAAGHMPGFAVDAVEWLLETGRLGRRGALGIDTFGPDLGTDHEYTVSKLLYREHRISLECLANLAALPATGAWVLAGGPIYRGGSGSPATVVGIIPHAAGRT
;
A
#
# COMPACT_ATOMS: atom_id res chain seq x y z
N MET A 1 4.65 -7.28 -27.72
CA MET A 1 5.06 -7.61 -26.34
C MET A 1 5.21 -6.32 -25.57
N ASN A 2 4.83 -6.29 -24.29
CA ASN A 2 5.04 -5.11 -23.44
C ASN A 2 6.55 -4.88 -23.24
N PRO A 3 7.09 -3.68 -23.56
CA PRO A 3 8.52 -3.39 -23.43
C PRO A 3 9.02 -3.40 -21.97
N PHE A 4 8.13 -3.24 -20.99
CA PHE A 4 8.46 -3.16 -19.57
C PHE A 4 8.43 -4.50 -18.82
N GLY A 5 7.99 -5.58 -19.47
CA GLY A 5 7.81 -6.88 -18.83
C GLY A 5 6.35 -7.22 -18.55
N ARG A 6 6.10 -8.03 -17.51
CA ARG A 6 4.75 -8.42 -17.08
C ARG A 6 4.21 -7.39 -16.08
N LEU A 7 3.01 -6.89 -16.35
CA LEU A 7 2.28 -6.03 -15.41
C LEU A 7 1.35 -6.87 -14.52
N VAL A 8 1.24 -6.46 -13.27
CA VAL A 8 0.37 -7.07 -12.25
C VAL A 8 -0.47 -5.96 -11.65
N ASN A 9 -1.78 -6.12 -11.63
CA ASN A 9 -2.65 -5.21 -10.88
C ASN A 9 -2.57 -5.56 -9.40
N LEU A 10 -2.07 -4.63 -8.58
CA LEU A 10 -1.96 -4.75 -7.13
C LEU A 10 -3.06 -4.01 -6.39
N SER A 11 -4.13 -3.62 -7.09
CA SER A 11 -5.30 -2.96 -6.51
C SER A 11 -6.53 -3.85 -6.50
N HIS A 12 -7.31 -3.73 -5.42
CA HIS A 12 -8.68 -4.22 -5.38
C HIS A 12 -9.58 -3.37 -6.29
N VAL A 13 -10.65 -3.98 -6.81
CA VAL A 13 -11.72 -3.23 -7.45
C VAL A 13 -12.51 -2.52 -6.36
N HIS A 14 -12.67 -1.20 -6.49
CA HIS A 14 -13.45 -0.41 -5.55
C HIS A 14 -14.94 -0.59 -5.84
N ASP A 15 -15.69 -1.02 -4.83
CA ASP A 15 -17.13 -1.20 -4.87
C ASP A 15 -17.76 -0.65 -3.57
N PRO A 16 -18.66 0.35 -3.64
CA PRO A 16 -19.35 0.89 -2.45
C PRO A 16 -20.03 -0.18 -1.58
N ALA A 17 -20.42 -1.32 -2.14
CA ALA A 17 -21.06 -2.40 -1.40
C ALA A 17 -20.09 -3.26 -0.57
N SER A 18 -18.79 -3.24 -0.89
CA SER A 18 -17.84 -4.21 -0.32
C SER A 18 -16.48 -3.63 0.08
N THR A 19 -16.05 -2.50 -0.50
CA THR A 19 -14.80 -1.83 -0.12
C THR A 19 -14.82 -1.53 1.38
N PRO A 20 -13.93 -2.13 2.18
CA PRO A 20 -13.78 -1.76 3.58
C PRO A 20 -13.36 -0.29 3.68
N VAL A 21 -14.03 0.45 4.57
CA VAL A 21 -13.72 1.85 4.88
C VAL A 21 -13.12 1.91 6.28
N TYR A 22 -12.04 2.65 6.44
CA TYR A 22 -11.40 2.80 7.75
C TYR A 22 -12.37 3.47 8.74
N PRO A 23 -12.45 3.04 10.01
CA PRO A 23 -13.38 3.63 10.97
C PRO A 23 -13.19 5.14 11.13
N GLY A 24 -14.21 5.92 10.76
CA GLY A 24 -14.21 7.38 10.85
C GLY A 24 -13.99 8.10 9.51
N ASP A 25 -13.58 7.38 8.46
CA ASP A 25 -13.40 7.95 7.13
C ASP A 25 -14.73 8.30 6.44
N PRO A 26 -14.70 9.19 5.43
CA PRO A 26 -15.86 9.47 4.60
C PRO A 26 -16.41 8.20 3.93
N ALA A 27 -17.75 8.12 3.84
CA ALA A 27 -18.41 7.04 3.10
C ALA A 27 -17.98 7.03 1.61
N PHE A 28 -17.83 5.84 1.05
CA PHE A 28 -17.62 5.64 -0.37
C PHE A 28 -18.97 5.48 -1.08
N GLU A 29 -19.33 6.47 -1.90
CA GLU A 29 -20.62 6.56 -2.59
C GLU A 29 -20.40 6.75 -4.09
N ILE A 30 -21.23 6.10 -4.89
CA ILE A 30 -21.24 6.26 -6.36
C ILE A 30 -22.68 6.45 -6.82
N ASP A 31 -22.93 7.56 -7.51
CA ASP A 31 -24.22 7.89 -8.11
C ASP A 31 -24.12 7.92 -9.63
N THR A 32 -25.12 7.37 -10.33
CA THR A 32 -25.22 7.54 -11.79
C THR A 32 -25.76 8.92 -12.10
N VAL A 33 -24.98 9.73 -12.82
CA VAL A 33 -25.32 11.13 -13.16
C VAL A 33 -25.93 11.23 -14.54
N ALA A 34 -25.44 10.41 -15.48
CA ALA A 34 -25.92 10.40 -16.85
C ALA A 34 -25.96 8.97 -17.39
N THR A 35 -26.95 8.68 -18.23
CA THR A 35 -27.07 7.40 -18.93
C THR A 35 -27.01 7.61 -20.44
N ILE A 36 -26.53 6.59 -21.18
CA ILE A 36 -26.44 6.68 -22.64
C ILE A 36 -27.83 6.89 -23.27
N ALA A 37 -28.89 6.30 -22.69
CA ALA A 37 -30.25 6.39 -23.22
C ALA A 37 -30.84 7.80 -23.10
N GLU A 38 -30.53 8.51 -22.02
CA GLU A 38 -31.11 9.83 -21.73
C GLU A 38 -30.19 10.97 -22.19
N ASP A 39 -28.88 10.82 -22.05
CA ASP A 39 -27.90 11.89 -22.20
C ASP A 39 -26.89 11.66 -23.35
N GLY A 40 -26.84 10.44 -23.89
CA GLY A 40 -25.88 10.06 -24.94
C GLY A 40 -24.48 9.68 -24.44
N TYR A 41 -24.23 9.71 -23.14
CA TYR A 41 -22.99 9.25 -22.49
C TYR A 41 -23.27 8.67 -21.10
N TYR A 42 -22.35 7.86 -20.59
CA TYR A 42 -22.42 7.32 -19.22
C TYR A 42 -21.46 8.06 -18.31
N LEU A 43 -21.96 8.57 -17.19
CA LEU A 43 -21.18 9.29 -16.20
C LEU A 43 -21.66 8.93 -14.79
N ARG A 44 -20.70 8.80 -13.87
CA ARG A 44 -20.96 8.63 -12.45
C ARG A 44 -20.27 9.72 -11.65
N TYR A 45 -20.93 10.16 -10.59
CA TYR A 45 -20.32 10.93 -9.51
C TYR A 45 -19.72 9.96 -8.50
N VAL A 46 -18.52 10.26 -8.03
CA VAL A 46 -17.80 9.43 -7.06
C VAL A 46 -17.43 10.29 -5.88
N ARG A 47 -17.88 9.90 -4.69
CA ARG A 47 -17.53 10.54 -3.42
C ARG A 47 -16.79 9.51 -2.57
N GLN A 48 -15.55 9.82 -2.23
CA GLN A 48 -14.68 8.95 -1.43
C GLN A 48 -13.63 9.76 -0.70
N GLY A 49 -13.05 9.20 0.36
CA GLY A 49 -11.87 9.76 1.00
C GLY A 49 -10.61 9.55 0.16
N GLU A 50 -9.55 10.31 0.43
CA GLU A 50 -8.24 10.12 -0.22
C GLU A 50 -7.61 8.75 0.10
N HIS A 51 -8.00 8.16 1.23
CA HIS A 51 -7.51 6.88 1.75
C HIS A 51 -8.54 5.74 1.59
N THR A 52 -9.35 5.79 0.52
CA THR A 52 -10.35 4.74 0.23
C THR A 52 -9.75 3.60 -0.58
N GLY A 53 -9.92 2.37 -0.06
CA GLY A 53 -9.49 1.12 -0.69
C GLY A 53 -7.99 1.04 -0.97
N THR A 54 -7.57 0.36 -2.05
CA THR A 54 -6.15 0.42 -2.44
C THR A 54 -5.76 1.86 -2.77
N HIS A 55 -4.78 2.39 -2.04
CA HIS A 55 -4.39 3.79 -2.11
C HIS A 55 -2.91 3.97 -1.72
N TRP A 56 -2.39 5.18 -1.87
CA TRP A 56 -1.09 5.58 -1.34
C TRP A 56 -1.24 6.88 -0.55
N GLY A 57 -0.42 7.05 0.50
CA GLY A 57 -0.38 8.29 1.28
C GLY A 57 0.88 9.12 1.05
N ALA A 58 0.79 10.42 1.25
CA ALA A 58 1.87 11.40 1.18
C ALA A 58 2.32 11.83 2.60
N PRO A 59 3.53 12.38 2.78
CA PRO A 59 4.03 12.80 4.10
C PRO A 59 3.10 13.72 4.89
N ILE A 60 2.37 14.63 4.23
CA ILE A 60 1.43 15.56 4.90
C ILE A 60 0.34 14.84 5.71
N HIS A 61 0.07 13.56 5.41
CA HIS A 61 -0.92 12.74 6.11
C HIS A 61 -0.60 12.58 7.60
N PHE A 62 0.68 12.50 7.98
CA PHE A 62 1.13 12.33 9.37
C PHE A 62 2.17 13.37 9.84
N ASP A 63 2.68 14.21 8.95
CA ASP A 63 3.58 15.33 9.26
C ASP A 63 2.96 16.64 8.75
N PRO A 64 2.54 17.58 9.62
CA PRO A 64 1.96 18.85 9.17
C PRO A 64 2.91 19.76 8.40
N ALA A 65 4.23 19.49 8.44
CA ALA A 65 5.24 20.13 7.60
C ALA A 65 5.72 19.24 6.44
N GLY A 66 5.11 18.05 6.30
CA GLY A 66 5.38 17.08 5.26
C GLY A 66 4.86 17.53 3.90
N ARG A 67 5.42 16.93 2.86
CA ARG A 67 5.00 17.15 1.48
C ARG A 67 3.58 16.65 1.24
N ALA A 68 2.78 17.47 0.57
CA ALA A 68 1.52 17.06 0.00
C ALA A 68 1.72 16.24 -1.29
N ALA A 69 0.65 15.57 -1.72
CA ALA A 69 0.62 14.75 -2.93
C ALA A 69 1.07 15.52 -4.18
N ASP A 70 0.72 16.80 -4.31
CA ASP A 70 1.12 17.66 -5.44
C ASP A 70 2.54 18.24 -5.34
N GLU A 71 3.27 17.91 -4.27
CA GLU A 71 4.65 18.33 -4.01
C GLU A 71 5.66 17.17 -4.08
N LEU A 72 5.18 15.97 -4.39
CA LEU A 72 5.99 14.78 -4.67
C LEU A 72 6.46 14.77 -6.12
N ASP A 73 7.61 14.13 -6.35
CA ASP A 73 8.13 13.86 -7.68
C ASP A 73 7.47 12.58 -8.23
N LEU A 74 7.36 12.43 -9.55
CA LEU A 74 6.81 11.19 -10.15
C LEU A 74 7.65 9.95 -9.78
N GLU A 75 8.95 10.12 -9.57
CA GLU A 75 9.86 9.08 -9.14
C GLU A 75 9.65 8.68 -7.66
N ASP A 76 8.82 9.38 -6.88
CA ASP A 76 8.37 8.92 -5.55
C ASP A 76 7.30 7.83 -5.68
N LEU A 77 6.60 7.77 -6.83
CA LEU A 77 5.54 6.82 -7.13
C LEU A 77 6.00 5.63 -7.97
N LEU A 78 7.27 5.59 -8.39
CA LEU A 78 7.89 4.50 -9.16
C LEU A 78 9.12 3.96 -8.43
N LEU A 79 8.97 2.84 -7.73
CA LEU A 79 9.97 2.34 -6.80
C LEU A 79 10.40 0.90 -7.13
N PRO A 80 11.68 0.52 -6.93
CA PRO A 80 12.04 -0.89 -6.90
C PRO A 80 11.29 -1.56 -5.74
N ALA A 81 10.85 -2.80 -5.92
CA ALA A 81 9.97 -3.46 -4.95
C ALA A 81 10.54 -4.79 -4.48
N VAL A 82 10.32 -5.07 -3.20
CA VAL A 82 10.55 -6.38 -2.58
C VAL A 82 9.27 -6.86 -1.91
N THR A 83 9.00 -8.16 -1.97
CA THR A 83 7.84 -8.77 -1.31
C THR A 83 8.29 -9.68 -0.18
N ILE A 84 7.84 -9.36 1.04
CA ILE A 84 8.11 -10.09 2.27
C ILE A 84 6.86 -10.94 2.59
N ASP A 85 6.91 -12.24 2.29
CA ASP A 85 5.82 -13.17 2.63
C ASP A 85 5.89 -13.53 4.13
N VAL A 86 4.88 -13.08 4.88
CA VAL A 86 4.72 -13.31 6.34
C VAL A 86 3.35 -13.92 6.67
N ARG A 87 2.67 -14.50 5.67
CA ARG A 87 1.32 -15.06 5.82
C ARG A 87 1.25 -16.16 6.86
N ALA A 88 2.30 -16.99 6.96
CA ALA A 88 2.30 -18.12 7.88
C ALA A 88 2.36 -17.65 9.34
N GLU A 89 3.01 -16.51 9.59
CA GLU A 89 3.10 -15.84 10.87
C GLU A 89 1.77 -15.13 11.18
N CYS A 90 1.25 -14.33 10.25
CA CYS A 90 -0.02 -13.61 10.41
C CYS A 90 -1.25 -14.54 10.54
N ALA A 91 -1.20 -15.74 9.97
CA ALA A 91 -2.26 -16.74 10.14
C ALA A 91 -2.29 -17.34 11.56
N ARG A 92 -1.17 -17.28 12.30
CA ARG A 92 -1.07 -17.76 13.69
C ARG A 92 -1.32 -16.65 14.70
N ASP A 93 -1.01 -15.41 14.32
CA ASP A 93 -1.15 -14.24 15.16
C ASP A 93 -1.71 -13.07 14.34
N ARG A 94 -2.95 -12.67 14.67
CA ARG A 94 -3.64 -11.56 13.98
C ARG A 94 -2.94 -10.22 14.21
N ASP A 95 -2.19 -10.09 15.29
CA ASP A 95 -1.44 -8.90 15.67
C ASP A 95 0.06 -9.07 15.39
N HIS A 96 0.42 -9.96 14.45
CA HIS A 96 1.82 -10.21 14.12
C HIS A 96 2.53 -8.91 13.70
N ALA A 97 3.55 -8.56 14.49
CA ALA A 97 4.42 -7.43 14.25
C ALA A 97 5.64 -7.86 13.43
N ILE A 98 5.78 -7.33 12.21
CA ILE A 98 6.88 -7.66 11.30
C ILE A 98 8.12 -6.91 11.77
N THR A 99 9.12 -7.62 12.28
CA THR A 99 10.28 -7.06 12.98
C THR A 99 11.50 -6.84 12.08
N ALA A 100 12.50 -6.11 12.59
CA ALA A 100 13.80 -6.03 11.93
C ALA A 100 14.47 -7.41 11.76
N ALA A 101 14.19 -8.36 12.66
CA ALA A 101 14.74 -9.72 12.56
C ALA A 101 14.16 -10.48 11.36
N ASP A 102 12.86 -10.32 11.09
CA ASP A 102 12.17 -10.91 9.95
C ASP A 102 12.74 -10.36 8.63
N LEU A 103 12.92 -9.03 8.55
CA LEU A 103 13.52 -8.38 7.39
C LEU A 103 14.97 -8.84 7.15
N ARG A 104 15.77 -8.96 8.21
CA ARG A 104 17.14 -9.51 8.10
C ARG A 104 17.13 -10.97 7.67
N GLN A 105 16.15 -11.77 8.10
CA GLN A 105 16.01 -13.16 7.66
C GLN A 105 15.61 -13.25 6.19
N TRP A 106 14.75 -12.36 5.74
CA TRP A 106 14.42 -12.22 4.35
C TRP A 106 15.67 -11.84 3.53
N GLU A 107 16.48 -10.86 3.96
CA GLU A 107 17.71 -10.47 3.24
C GLU A 107 18.73 -11.62 3.14
N ARG A 108 18.83 -12.48 4.16
CA ARG A 108 19.69 -13.68 4.12
C ARG A 108 19.30 -14.65 3.00
N ARG A 109 18.03 -14.67 2.59
CA ARG A 109 17.50 -15.58 1.56
C ARG A 109 17.45 -14.95 0.17
N HIS A 110 17.12 -13.66 0.10
CA HIS A 110 16.78 -12.99 -1.16
C HIS A 110 17.78 -11.91 -1.58
N GLY A 111 18.78 -11.64 -0.75
CA GLY A 111 19.73 -10.56 -0.95
C GLY A 111 19.27 -9.27 -0.28
N ARG A 112 20.15 -8.25 -0.31
CA ARG A 112 19.89 -6.96 0.30
C ARG A 112 18.68 -6.28 -0.36
N ILE A 113 17.80 -5.70 0.45
CA ILE A 113 16.72 -4.82 -0.03
C ILE A 113 17.38 -3.60 -0.72
N PRO A 114 16.99 -3.26 -1.96
CA PRO A 114 17.53 -2.08 -2.66
C PRO A 114 17.26 -0.78 -1.88
N GLU A 115 18.14 0.20 -2.04
CA GLU A 115 17.90 1.55 -1.54
C GLU A 115 16.69 2.20 -2.24
N GLY A 116 15.86 2.90 -1.49
CA GLY A 116 14.64 3.54 -2.00
C GLY A 116 13.56 2.55 -2.41
N ALA A 117 13.57 1.33 -1.87
CA ALA A 117 12.60 0.32 -2.24
C ALA A 117 11.22 0.53 -1.58
N ALA A 118 10.18 0.06 -2.27
CA ALA A 118 8.93 -0.35 -1.67
C ALA A 118 9.12 -1.70 -0.99
N VAL A 119 9.10 -1.71 0.34
CA VAL A 119 9.15 -2.92 1.17
C VAL A 119 7.71 -3.37 1.44
N ILE A 120 7.27 -4.38 0.70
CA ILE A 120 5.87 -4.81 0.70
C ILE A 120 5.71 -6.05 1.58
N ALA A 121 4.97 -5.94 2.67
CA ALA A 121 4.54 -7.06 3.48
C ALA A 121 3.31 -7.72 2.84
N TRP A 122 3.41 -9.02 2.58
CA TRP A 122 2.26 -9.84 2.20
C TRP A 122 1.81 -10.65 3.41
N THR A 123 0.72 -10.21 4.04
CA THR A 123 0.20 -10.80 5.29
C THR A 123 -0.93 -11.79 5.04
N GLY A 124 -1.50 -11.79 3.82
CA GLY A 124 -2.62 -12.63 3.42
C GLY A 124 -3.97 -12.00 3.76
N TRP A 125 -3.96 -10.72 4.12
CA TRP A 125 -5.14 -9.95 4.46
C TRP A 125 -5.96 -9.59 3.23
N ASP A 126 -5.33 -9.53 2.06
CA ASP A 126 -5.99 -9.36 0.77
C ASP A 126 -7.10 -10.38 0.52
N ALA A 127 -6.95 -11.60 1.06
CA ALA A 127 -7.97 -12.65 0.99
C ALA A 127 -9.26 -12.35 1.79
N LYS A 128 -9.22 -11.38 2.71
CA LYS A 128 -10.36 -10.97 3.56
C LYS A 128 -11.16 -9.82 2.96
N TRP A 129 -10.67 -9.21 1.87
CA TRP A 129 -11.31 -8.07 1.22
C TRP A 129 -12.80 -8.33 0.93
N GLY A 130 -13.64 -7.34 1.19
CA GLY A 130 -15.08 -7.45 0.98
C GLY A 130 -15.82 -8.30 2.02
N THR A 131 -15.14 -8.81 3.04
CA THR A 131 -15.74 -9.60 4.12
C THR A 131 -15.68 -8.87 5.47
N PRO A 132 -16.59 -9.18 6.41
CA PRO A 132 -16.51 -8.64 7.76
C PRO A 132 -15.19 -8.94 8.49
N ASP A 133 -14.46 -10.00 8.12
CA ASP A 133 -13.19 -10.36 8.78
C ASP A 133 -12.05 -9.37 8.47
N PHE A 134 -12.16 -8.57 7.40
CA PHE A 134 -11.17 -7.54 7.09
C PHE A 134 -11.03 -6.52 8.24
N LEU A 135 -12.17 -6.04 8.75
CA LEU A 135 -12.26 -5.18 9.94
C LEU A 135 -12.21 -5.98 11.24
N GLY A 136 -12.69 -7.23 11.20
CA GLY A 136 -12.91 -8.05 12.38
C GLY A 136 -14.17 -7.62 13.17
N ALA A 137 -14.54 -8.43 14.16
CA ALA A 137 -15.68 -8.17 15.02
C ALA A 137 -15.38 -8.58 16.47
N GLY A 138 -16.06 -7.96 17.43
CA GLY A 138 -15.86 -8.23 18.86
C GLY A 138 -14.40 -8.03 19.26
N ALA A 139 -13.79 -9.04 19.88
CA ALA A 139 -12.39 -9.00 20.31
C ALA A 139 -11.37 -8.92 19.16
N ALA A 140 -11.77 -9.17 17.91
CA ALA A 140 -10.91 -9.05 16.73
C ALA A 140 -11.10 -7.73 15.97
N ALA A 141 -12.02 -6.87 16.40
CA ALA A 141 -12.32 -5.61 15.72
C ALA A 141 -11.10 -4.67 15.77
N GLY A 142 -10.65 -4.20 14.61
CA GLY A 142 -9.49 -3.33 14.47
C GLY A 142 -8.14 -4.05 14.57
N HIS A 143 -8.11 -5.33 14.95
CA HIS A 143 -6.88 -6.11 15.00
C HIS A 143 -6.42 -6.51 13.59
N MET A 144 -5.18 -6.21 13.26
CA MET A 144 -4.53 -6.55 11.99
C MET A 144 -3.01 -6.51 12.14
N PRO A 145 -2.25 -7.29 11.34
CA PRO A 145 -0.80 -7.27 11.37
C PRO A 145 -0.27 -5.97 10.78
N GLY A 146 0.99 -5.68 11.08
CA GLY A 146 1.67 -4.47 10.63
C GLY A 146 3.17 -4.55 10.87
N PHE A 147 3.89 -3.53 10.48
CA PHE A 147 5.31 -3.40 10.78
C PHE A 147 5.52 -3.05 12.26
N ALA A 148 6.56 -3.62 12.85
CA ALA A 148 7.05 -3.18 14.14
C ALA A 148 7.88 -1.90 13.99
N VAL A 149 7.94 -1.09 15.05
CA VAL A 149 8.76 0.14 15.07
C VAL A 149 10.23 -0.16 14.74
N ASP A 150 10.79 -1.22 15.31
CA ASP A 150 12.20 -1.60 15.11
C ASP A 150 12.52 -1.95 13.64
N ALA A 151 11.54 -2.48 12.91
CA ALA A 151 11.68 -2.80 11.49
C ALA A 151 11.83 -1.53 10.65
N VAL A 152 11.00 -0.51 10.94
CA VAL A 152 11.02 0.76 10.21
C VAL A 152 12.27 1.56 10.56
N GLU A 153 12.65 1.62 11.84
CA GLU A 153 13.91 2.21 12.28
C GLU A 153 15.09 1.56 11.57
N TRP A 154 15.17 0.23 11.55
CA TRP A 154 16.23 -0.47 10.86
C TRP A 154 16.26 -0.20 9.34
N LEU A 155 15.10 -0.15 8.69
CA LEU A 155 15.00 0.18 7.27
C LEU A 155 15.49 1.61 6.96
N LEU A 156 15.21 2.57 7.84
CA LEU A 156 15.65 3.96 7.73
C LEU A 156 17.15 4.08 7.99
N GLU A 157 17.62 3.62 9.15
CA GLU A 157 19.02 3.71 9.60
C GLU A 157 19.99 3.06 8.62
N THR A 158 19.54 1.97 7.98
CA THR A 158 20.38 1.21 7.07
C THR A 158 20.15 1.54 5.59
N GLY A 159 19.37 2.59 5.32
CA GLY A 159 19.20 3.20 4.00
C GLY A 159 18.30 2.44 3.03
N ARG A 160 17.54 1.41 3.47
CA ARG A 160 16.65 0.65 2.58
C ARG A 160 15.50 1.52 2.08
N LEU A 161 14.90 2.30 2.95
CA LEU A 161 13.87 3.26 2.54
C LEU A 161 14.47 4.51 1.90
N GLY A 162 15.76 4.81 2.11
CA GLY A 162 16.41 6.01 1.56
C GLY A 162 15.58 7.29 1.76
N ARG A 163 15.69 8.25 0.84
CA ARG A 163 14.86 9.47 0.83
C ARG A 163 13.43 9.24 0.32
N ARG A 164 13.20 8.21 -0.53
CA ARG A 164 11.95 8.01 -1.30
C ARG A 164 11.47 6.56 -1.38
N GLY A 165 11.59 5.79 -0.31
CA GLY A 165 11.06 4.43 -0.23
C GLY A 165 9.61 4.39 0.20
N ALA A 166 9.06 3.18 0.27
CA ALA A 166 7.69 2.98 0.74
C ALA A 166 7.58 1.75 1.65
N LEU A 167 6.61 1.78 2.55
CA LEU A 167 6.06 0.56 3.13
C LEU A 167 4.79 0.21 2.37
N GLY A 168 4.68 -1.05 1.94
CA GLY A 168 3.47 -1.57 1.31
C GLY A 168 2.87 -2.70 2.13
N ILE A 169 1.54 -2.81 2.16
CA ILE A 169 0.85 -3.86 2.91
C ILE A 169 -0.57 -4.09 2.37
N ASP A 170 -1.11 -5.29 2.60
CA ASP A 170 -2.47 -5.71 2.24
C ASP A 170 -3.52 -5.43 3.32
N THR A 171 -3.16 -4.74 4.40
CA THR A 171 -4.06 -4.27 5.48
C THR A 171 -4.44 -2.79 5.28
N PHE A 172 -5.16 -2.19 6.23
CA PHE A 172 -5.54 -0.77 6.20
C PHE A 172 -4.37 0.20 6.34
N GLY A 173 -3.17 -0.25 6.71
CA GLY A 173 -2.06 0.65 6.98
C GLY A 173 -0.82 -0.12 7.43
N PRO A 174 0.38 0.49 7.35
CA PRO A 174 1.63 -0.16 7.74
C PRO A 174 1.74 -0.38 9.25
N ASP A 175 0.95 0.32 10.06
CA ASP A 175 0.89 0.15 11.51
C ASP A 175 0.17 -1.13 11.93
N LEU A 176 0.50 -1.63 13.12
CA LEU A 176 -0.32 -2.64 13.78
C LEU A 176 -1.71 -2.05 14.07
N GLY A 177 -2.77 -2.87 13.92
CA GLY A 177 -4.13 -2.44 14.25
C GLY A 177 -4.32 -2.01 15.70
N THR A 178 -3.45 -2.47 16.59
CA THR A 178 -3.41 -2.11 18.02
C THR A 178 -2.61 -0.83 18.32
N ASP A 179 -1.91 -0.25 17.33
CA ASP A 179 -1.19 1.02 17.50
C ASP A 179 -2.09 2.21 17.13
N HIS A 180 -2.72 2.79 18.15
CA HIS A 180 -3.58 3.96 17.98
C HIS A 180 -2.80 5.28 17.90
N GLU A 181 -1.48 5.25 18.10
CA GLU A 181 -0.60 6.41 17.93
C GLU A 181 0.00 6.49 16.53
N TYR A 182 -0.19 5.47 15.69
CA TYR A 182 0.32 5.41 14.31
C TYR A 182 1.84 5.67 14.24
N THR A 183 2.59 5.00 15.12
CA THR A 183 4.00 5.26 15.33
C THR A 183 4.82 4.92 14.08
N VAL A 184 4.49 3.83 13.40
CA VAL A 184 5.15 3.41 12.16
C VAL A 184 4.88 4.42 11.05
N SER A 185 3.64 4.85 10.87
CA SER A 185 3.30 5.88 9.89
C SER A 185 4.05 7.19 10.16
N LYS A 186 4.07 7.69 11.40
CA LYS A 186 4.82 8.91 11.77
C LYS A 186 6.33 8.80 11.55
N LEU A 187 6.91 7.60 11.60
CA LEU A 187 8.31 7.35 11.26
C LEU A 187 8.54 7.32 9.75
N LEU A 188 7.63 6.67 9.01
CA LEU A 188 7.68 6.52 7.56
C LEU A 188 7.57 7.89 6.85
N TYR A 189 6.49 8.63 7.14
CA TYR A 189 6.03 9.83 6.45
C TYR A 189 6.90 11.06 6.68
N ARG A 190 8.14 10.97 6.23
CA ARG A 190 9.14 12.03 6.26
C ARG A 190 9.83 12.09 4.90
N GLU A 191 10.35 13.26 4.56
CA GLU A 191 10.99 13.53 3.27
C GLU A 191 10.05 13.27 2.08
N HIS A 192 10.25 12.17 1.35
CA HIS A 192 9.47 11.79 0.17
C HIS A 192 8.86 10.38 0.27
N ARG A 193 8.91 9.77 1.45
CA ARG A 193 8.44 8.39 1.64
C ARG A 193 6.92 8.33 1.68
N ILE A 194 6.37 7.27 1.08
CA ILE A 194 4.94 7.04 0.94
C ILE A 194 4.54 5.70 1.57
N SER A 195 3.24 5.49 1.78
CA SER A 195 2.69 4.14 2.02
C SER A 195 1.99 3.61 0.77
N LEU A 196 1.82 2.28 0.70
CA LEU A 196 0.97 1.60 -0.26
C LEU A 196 0.04 0.66 0.53
N GLU A 197 -1.24 0.96 0.60
CA GLU A 197 -2.16 0.35 1.55
C GLU A 197 -3.29 -0.40 0.83
N CYS A 198 -3.87 -1.40 1.51
CA CYS A 198 -4.88 -2.28 0.95
C CYS A 198 -4.44 -2.90 -0.39
N LEU A 199 -3.18 -3.33 -0.50
CA LEU A 199 -2.67 -3.99 -1.71
C LEU A 199 -3.32 -5.36 -1.94
N ALA A 200 -3.49 -5.73 -3.21
CA ALA A 200 -4.06 -6.98 -3.67
C ALA A 200 -3.08 -7.80 -4.51
N ASN A 201 -3.39 -9.09 -4.72
CA ASN A 201 -2.70 -9.96 -5.69
C ASN A 201 -1.18 -10.07 -5.48
N LEU A 202 -0.69 -9.90 -4.24
CA LEU A 202 0.73 -9.89 -3.92
C LEU A 202 1.43 -11.22 -4.25
N ALA A 203 0.67 -12.32 -4.28
CA ALA A 203 1.12 -13.64 -4.76
C ALA A 203 1.74 -13.61 -6.17
N ALA A 204 1.36 -12.64 -7.00
CA ALA A 204 1.84 -12.52 -8.36
C ALA A 204 3.18 -11.78 -8.46
N LEU A 205 3.70 -11.21 -7.38
CA LEU A 205 5.03 -10.58 -7.36
C LEU A 205 6.13 -11.59 -6.97
N PRO A 206 7.32 -11.51 -7.59
CA PRO A 206 8.49 -12.21 -7.06
C PRO A 206 8.98 -11.53 -5.78
N ALA A 207 9.75 -12.25 -4.97
CA ALA A 207 10.39 -11.67 -3.79
C ALA A 207 11.28 -10.45 -4.17
N THR A 208 12.00 -10.52 -5.30
CA THR A 208 12.92 -9.46 -5.76
C THR A 208 12.81 -9.22 -7.25
N GLY A 209 13.30 -8.04 -7.67
CA GLY A 209 13.44 -7.67 -9.08
C GLY A 209 12.19 -7.04 -9.71
N ALA A 210 11.11 -6.87 -8.94
CA ALA A 210 9.94 -6.12 -9.36
C ALA A 210 10.13 -4.61 -9.13
N TRP A 211 9.27 -3.83 -9.76
CA TRP A 211 9.01 -2.43 -9.47
C TRP A 211 7.53 -2.25 -9.14
N VAL A 212 7.20 -1.17 -8.44
CA VAL A 212 5.81 -0.73 -8.27
C VAL A 212 5.64 0.68 -8.83
N LEU A 213 4.50 0.90 -9.48
CA LEU A 213 4.02 2.20 -9.92
C LEU A 213 2.67 2.47 -9.26
N ALA A 214 2.57 3.54 -8.48
CA ALA A 214 1.31 3.99 -7.89
C ALA A 214 0.70 5.11 -8.75
N GLY A 215 -0.47 4.87 -9.34
CA GLY A 215 -1.20 5.88 -10.11
C GLY A 215 -2.51 6.26 -9.42
N GLY A 216 -2.83 7.56 -9.40
CA GLY A 216 -4.08 8.08 -8.83
C GLY A 216 -4.20 9.59 -9.11
N PRO A 217 -5.37 10.21 -8.87
CA PRO A 217 -5.50 11.65 -8.95
C PRO A 217 -4.54 12.35 -7.97
N ILE A 218 -3.89 13.42 -8.44
CA ILE A 218 -3.05 14.28 -7.61
C ILE A 218 -3.85 15.54 -7.29
N TYR A 219 -4.32 15.65 -6.06
CA TYR A 219 -5.06 16.81 -5.58
C TYR A 219 -4.11 17.83 -4.95
N ARG A 220 -4.45 19.12 -5.13
CA ARG A 220 -3.69 20.22 -4.52
C ARG A 220 -3.77 20.12 -3.00
N GLY A 221 -2.63 20.01 -2.33
CA GLY A 221 -2.57 19.85 -0.86
C GLY A 221 -3.09 18.50 -0.36
N GLY A 222 -3.21 17.50 -1.24
CA GLY A 222 -3.77 16.18 -0.88
C GLY A 222 -2.85 15.37 0.03
N SER A 223 -3.45 14.56 0.90
CA SER A 223 -2.75 13.67 1.83
C SER A 223 -2.47 12.27 1.27
N GLY A 224 -3.00 11.97 0.09
CA GLY A 224 -2.82 10.70 -0.59
C GLY A 224 -3.73 10.61 -1.81
N SER A 225 -3.95 9.38 -2.27
CA SER A 225 -4.85 9.13 -3.40
C SER A 225 -5.31 7.67 -3.48
N PRO A 226 -6.62 7.41 -3.72
CA PRO A 226 -7.10 6.11 -4.16
C PRO A 226 -6.42 5.75 -5.47
N ALA A 227 -5.89 4.52 -5.57
CA ALA A 227 -4.86 4.24 -6.55
C ALA A 227 -5.05 2.93 -7.31
N THR A 228 -4.65 2.98 -8.58
CA THR A 228 -4.22 1.79 -9.32
C THR A 228 -2.74 1.60 -9.09
N VAL A 229 -2.38 0.62 -8.27
CA VAL A 229 -1.00 0.22 -8.00
C VAL A 229 -0.65 -0.92 -8.93
N VAL A 230 0.44 -0.77 -9.67
CA VAL A 230 0.89 -1.73 -10.68
C VAL A 230 2.24 -2.29 -10.31
N GLY A 231 2.32 -3.61 -10.19
CA GLY A 231 3.59 -4.34 -10.15
C GLY A 231 4.15 -4.50 -11.56
N ILE A 232 5.42 -4.17 -11.76
CA ILE A 232 6.13 -4.32 -13.02
C ILE A 232 7.23 -5.35 -12.80
N ILE A 233 7.16 -6.47 -13.53
CA ILE A 233 8.16 -7.55 -13.46
C ILE A 233 8.94 -7.50 -14.77
N PRO A 234 10.16 -6.93 -14.77
CA PRO A 234 10.97 -6.76 -15.98
C PRO A 234 11.25 -8.10 -16.66
N HIS A 235 11.48 -8.05 -17.97
CA HIS A 235 12.06 -9.20 -18.67
C HIS A 235 13.44 -9.49 -18.09
N ALA A 236 13.82 -10.78 -18.03
CA ALA A 236 15.19 -11.14 -17.71
C ALA A 236 16.14 -10.46 -18.72
N ALA A 237 17.16 -9.78 -18.23
CA ALA A 237 18.16 -9.13 -19.09
C ALA A 237 18.77 -10.18 -20.03
N GLY A 238 18.54 -10.05 -21.36
CA GLY A 238 19.09 -10.98 -22.36
C GLY A 238 18.10 -11.52 -23.42
N ARG A 239 16.89 -10.98 -23.55
CA ARG A 239 16.00 -11.26 -24.69
C ARG A 239 15.61 -9.96 -25.41
N THR A 240 16.58 -9.43 -26.15
CA THR A 240 16.35 -8.49 -27.26
C THR A 240 16.92 -9.12 -28.51
#